data_AF-A0A415LUK6-F1
#
_entry.id   AF-A0A415LUK6-F1
#
_cell.length_a   1.000
_cell.length_b   1.000
_cell.length_c   1.000
_cell.angle_alpha   90.00
_cell.angle_beta   90.00
_cell.angle_gamma   90.00
#
_symmetry.space_group_name_H-M   'P 1'
#
loop_
_entity.id
_entity.type
_entity.pdbx_description
1 polymer ?
#
loop_
_entity_poly.entity_id
_entity_poly.type
_entity_poly.pdbx_seq_one_letter_code
_entity_poly.pdbx_strand_id
1 'polypeptide(L)'
;MTMRNVLFLFLISISFLGTVSAQSTDNDSLQSTKLGKWKKPAPTKIAEVDAYIDACAGAYQEAMDIRKQYAGIDTLTLNVGEVMAIAGNDAEVIKMKKAEYEALLDRIKAQENTFTKLPEMAEAAVKAIPVGLKAISATKAITSTKNALQLTVEENMALLKAVTKQITTLSASPVVEPSEDATPAHVE
;
A
#
# COMPACT_ATOMS: atom_id res chain seq x y z
N MET A 1 -9.22 -3.59 -33.02
CA MET A 1 -9.35 -3.27 -31.58
C MET A 1 -8.88 -1.83 -31.38
N THR A 2 -9.74 -0.92 -30.94
CA THR A 2 -9.37 0.49 -30.70
C THR A 2 -8.62 0.60 -29.38
N MET A 3 -7.65 1.53 -29.28
CA MET A 3 -6.88 1.83 -28.06
C MET A 3 -7.76 2.09 -26.83
N ARG A 4 -9.00 2.54 -27.05
CA ARG A 4 -10.05 2.77 -26.06
C ARG A 4 -10.52 1.48 -25.37
N ASN A 5 -10.54 0.35 -26.08
CA ASN A 5 -10.97 -0.95 -25.51
C ASN A 5 -9.87 -1.59 -24.64
N VAL A 6 -8.59 -1.36 -24.95
CA VAL A 6 -7.47 -1.87 -24.15
C VAL A 6 -7.31 -1.09 -22.83
N LEU A 7 -7.64 0.21 -22.84
CA LEU A 7 -7.63 1.06 -21.65
C LEU A 7 -8.77 0.70 -20.68
N PHE A 8 -9.97 0.42 -21.21
CA PHE A 8 -11.15 0.02 -20.43
C PHE A 8 -10.98 -1.36 -19.79
N LEU A 9 -10.40 -2.33 -20.50
CA LEU A 9 -10.18 -3.69 -19.98
C LEU A 9 -9.11 -3.77 -18.88
N PHE A 10 -8.11 -2.88 -18.89
CA PHE A 10 -7.03 -2.89 -17.88
C PHE A 10 -7.40 -2.14 -16.59
N LEU A 11 -8.27 -1.12 -16.67
CA LEU A 11 -8.80 -0.41 -15.50
C LEU A 11 -9.84 -1.25 -14.74
N ILE A 12 -10.55 -2.15 -15.42
CA ILE A 12 -11.47 -3.13 -14.81
C ILE A 12 -10.71 -4.24 -14.05
N SER A 13 -9.44 -4.51 -14.37
CA SER A 13 -8.61 -5.45 -13.60
C SER A 13 -8.25 -4.96 -12.20
N ILE A 14 -8.59 -3.71 -11.84
CA ILE A 14 -8.50 -3.17 -10.46
C ILE A 14 -9.75 -3.59 -9.64
N SER A 15 -10.58 -4.50 -10.14
CA SER A 15 -11.63 -5.16 -9.37
C SER A 15 -11.03 -6.24 -8.45
N PHE A 16 -10.21 -5.84 -7.48
CA PHE A 16 -9.53 -6.73 -6.54
C PHE A 16 -10.36 -6.97 -5.27
N LEU A 17 -11.53 -7.60 -5.42
CA LEU A 17 -12.15 -8.34 -4.32
C LEU A 17 -12.48 -9.76 -4.81
N GLY A 18 -11.60 -10.70 -4.49
CA GLY A 18 -11.85 -12.11 -4.77
C GLY A 18 -10.63 -12.97 -4.43
N THR A 19 -10.78 -13.76 -3.37
CA THR A 19 -9.93 -14.90 -2.96
C THR A 19 -8.52 -14.57 -2.46
N VAL A 20 -8.46 -14.13 -1.20
CA VAL A 20 -7.36 -14.51 -0.31
C VAL A 20 -7.52 -16.00 -0.03
N SER A 21 -6.86 -16.83 -0.82
CA SER A 21 -6.77 -18.28 -0.56
C SER A 21 -5.31 -18.73 -0.52
N ALA A 22 -5.01 -19.44 0.56
CA ALA A 22 -3.91 -20.37 0.78
C ALA A 22 -2.50 -19.79 1.01
N GLN A 23 -2.11 -19.85 2.30
CA GLN A 23 -0.85 -20.38 2.81
C GLN A 23 0.33 -20.46 1.81
N SER A 24 1.28 -19.51 1.92
CA SER A 24 2.68 -19.77 1.58
C SER A 24 3.55 -19.43 2.78
N THR A 25 4.14 -20.47 3.38
CA THR A 25 5.15 -20.43 4.45
C THR A 25 6.56 -20.21 3.90
N ASP A 26 6.70 -19.42 2.83
CA ASP A 26 8.01 -18.89 2.47
C ASP A 26 8.27 -17.62 3.29
N ASN A 27 9.55 -17.39 3.55
CA ASN A 27 10.08 -16.18 4.18
C ASN A 27 9.89 -14.98 3.23
N ASP A 28 8.61 -14.64 2.97
CA ASP A 28 8.08 -13.58 2.12
C ASP A 28 8.29 -12.23 2.80
N SER A 29 9.54 -11.85 3.09
CA SER A 29 9.84 -10.46 3.43
C SER A 29 9.44 -9.60 2.23
N LEU A 30 8.67 -8.53 2.50
CA LEU A 30 8.24 -7.60 1.45
C LEU A 30 9.47 -7.12 0.66
N GLN A 31 9.45 -7.33 -0.65
CA GLN A 31 10.56 -6.93 -1.52
C GLN A 31 10.81 -5.42 -1.44
N SER A 32 12.07 -5.03 -1.67
CA SER A 32 12.44 -3.60 -1.74
C SER A 32 11.58 -2.89 -2.77
N THR A 33 11.01 -1.75 -2.38
CA THR A 33 10.10 -1.01 -3.23
C THR A 33 10.79 -0.46 -4.47
N LYS A 34 10.09 -0.49 -5.60
CA LYS A 34 10.52 0.16 -6.84
C LYS A 34 9.99 1.60 -6.96
N LEU A 35 9.17 2.04 -6.00
CA LEU A 35 8.69 3.43 -5.91
C LEU A 35 9.84 4.42 -5.67
N GLY A 36 9.60 5.69 -5.98
CA GLY A 36 10.58 6.79 -5.83
C GLY A 36 11.41 7.09 -7.09
N LYS A 37 11.24 6.31 -8.16
CA LYS A 37 11.93 6.55 -9.46
C LYS A 37 11.14 7.42 -10.42
N TRP A 38 9.83 7.57 -10.19
CA TRP A 38 8.99 8.35 -11.07
C TRP A 38 9.18 9.84 -10.82
N LYS A 39 9.33 10.61 -11.91
CA LYS A 39 9.34 12.07 -11.87
C LYS A 39 8.03 12.57 -12.47
N LYS A 40 7.28 13.33 -11.68
CA LYS A 40 6.04 13.97 -12.13
C LYS A 40 6.28 14.75 -13.44
N PRO A 41 5.48 14.51 -14.49
CA PRO A 41 5.55 15.29 -15.72
C PRO A 41 5.34 16.78 -15.47
N ALA A 42 5.94 17.63 -16.31
CA ALA A 42 5.71 19.07 -16.28
C ALA A 42 4.27 19.40 -16.72
N PRO A 43 3.71 20.56 -16.28
CA PRO A 43 2.38 20.99 -16.69
C PRO A 43 2.24 21.07 -18.21
N THR A 44 1.16 20.49 -18.71
CA THR A 44 0.82 20.40 -20.14
C THR A 44 0.02 21.61 -20.62
N LYS A 45 -0.52 22.41 -19.69
CA LYS A 45 -1.44 23.53 -19.94
C LYS A 45 -2.79 23.06 -20.51
N ILE A 46 -3.16 21.82 -20.24
CA ILE A 46 -4.47 21.23 -20.53
C ILE A 46 -5.04 20.82 -19.18
N ALA A 47 -6.11 21.50 -18.76
CA ALA A 47 -6.59 21.45 -17.38
C ALA A 47 -6.91 20.02 -16.91
N GLU A 48 -7.59 19.24 -17.74
CA GLU A 48 -7.98 17.86 -17.44
C GLU A 48 -6.76 16.93 -17.37
N VAL A 49 -5.76 17.15 -18.22
CA VAL A 49 -4.51 16.38 -18.20
C VAL A 49 -3.69 16.70 -16.96
N ASP A 50 -3.58 17.98 -16.62
CA ASP A 50 -2.83 18.43 -15.45
C ASP A 50 -3.52 17.98 -14.15
N ALA A 51 -4.85 18.05 -14.08
CA ALA A 51 -5.62 17.52 -12.95
C ALA A 51 -5.44 16.00 -12.78
N TYR A 52 -5.43 15.24 -13.88
CA TYR A 52 -5.13 13.81 -13.84
C TYR A 52 -3.71 13.54 -13.33
N ILE A 53 -2.70 14.24 -13.85
CA ILE A 53 -1.30 14.11 -13.41
C ILE A 53 -1.17 14.43 -11.91
N ASP A 54 -1.85 15.47 -11.43
CA ASP A 54 -1.82 15.89 -10.03
C ASP A 54 -2.45 14.85 -9.10
N ALA A 55 -3.63 14.33 -9.46
CA ALA A 55 -4.28 13.27 -8.68
C ALA A 55 -3.42 12.01 -8.62
N CYS A 56 -2.79 11.62 -9.73
CA CYS A 56 -1.89 10.48 -9.78
C CYS A 56 -0.61 10.71 -8.98
N ALA A 57 -0.08 11.93 -8.99
CA ALA A 57 1.08 12.30 -8.18
C ALA A 57 0.77 12.21 -6.68
N GLY A 58 -0.40 12.67 -6.26
CA GLY A 58 -0.88 12.52 -4.88
C GLY A 58 -0.98 11.06 -4.48
N ALA A 59 -1.60 10.22 -5.33
CA ALA A 59 -1.71 8.79 -5.08
C ALA A 59 -0.32 8.10 -5.04
N TYR A 60 0.60 8.48 -5.92
CA TYR A 60 1.98 7.94 -5.92
C TYR A 60 2.73 8.30 -4.63
N GLN A 61 2.60 9.56 -4.17
CA GLN A 61 3.23 10.02 -2.94
C GLN A 61 2.67 9.29 -1.71
N GLU A 62 1.35 9.12 -1.62
CA GLU A 62 0.73 8.38 -0.50
C GLU A 62 1.24 6.94 -0.45
N ALA A 63 1.46 6.28 -1.59
CA ALA A 63 2.03 4.92 -1.60
C ALA A 63 3.47 4.90 -1.09
N MET A 64 4.27 5.90 -1.45
CA MET A 64 5.64 6.04 -0.91
C MET A 64 5.60 6.25 0.61
N ASP A 65 4.70 7.07 1.11
CA ASP A 65 4.57 7.37 2.53
C ASP A 65 4.07 6.15 3.32
N ILE A 66 3.10 5.42 2.78
CA ILE A 66 2.64 4.13 3.31
C ILE A 66 3.79 3.11 3.35
N ARG A 67 4.59 3.01 2.27
CA ARG A 67 5.77 2.12 2.24
C ARG A 67 6.82 2.51 3.28
N LYS A 68 7.05 3.80 3.46
CA LYS A 68 7.97 4.30 4.51
C LYS A 68 7.44 3.99 5.90
N GLN A 69 6.13 4.13 6.14
CA GLN A 69 5.50 3.76 7.40
C GLN A 69 5.65 2.26 7.66
N TYR A 70 5.37 1.41 6.68
CA TYR A 70 5.57 -0.04 6.82
C TYR A 70 7.01 -0.38 7.20
N ALA A 71 8.01 0.20 6.53
CA ALA A 71 9.42 -0.04 6.86
C ALA A 71 9.78 0.44 8.28
N GLY A 72 9.16 1.52 8.77
CA GLY A 72 9.29 1.96 10.15
C GLY A 72 8.72 0.96 11.16
N ILE A 73 7.54 0.41 10.87
CA ILE A 73 6.90 -0.62 11.73
C ILE A 73 7.70 -1.94 11.67
N ASP A 74 8.21 -2.30 10.50
CA ASP A 74 8.96 -3.55 10.30
C ASP A 74 10.37 -3.50 10.90
N THR A 75 11.03 -2.33 10.90
CA THR A 75 12.30 -2.16 11.65
C THR A 75 12.10 -2.28 13.16
N LEU A 76 10.93 -1.89 13.69
CA LEU A 76 10.54 -2.21 15.06
C LEU A 76 10.31 -3.73 15.27
N THR A 77 10.19 -4.55 14.21
CA THR A 77 10.03 -6.02 14.29
C THR A 77 11.33 -6.75 14.59
N LEU A 78 12.49 -6.24 14.18
CA LEU A 78 13.78 -6.79 14.63
C LEU A 78 13.91 -6.72 16.16
N ASN A 79 13.39 -5.65 16.78
CA ASN A 79 13.33 -5.54 18.25
C ASN A 79 12.29 -6.48 18.86
N VAL A 80 11.18 -6.78 18.18
CA VAL A 80 10.16 -7.72 18.69
C VAL A 80 10.59 -9.19 18.57
N GLY A 81 11.41 -9.56 17.57
CA GLY A 81 12.01 -10.89 17.50
C GLY A 81 12.92 -11.18 18.70
N GLU A 82 13.64 -10.16 19.18
CA GLU A 82 14.41 -10.21 20.42
C GLU A 82 13.49 -10.17 21.67
N VAL A 83 12.40 -9.40 21.67
CA VAL A 83 11.42 -9.37 22.78
C VAL A 83 10.59 -10.67 22.88
N MET A 84 10.26 -11.33 21.78
CA MET A 84 9.61 -12.65 21.77
C MET A 84 10.55 -13.74 22.31
N ALA A 85 11.87 -13.55 22.20
CA ALA A 85 12.87 -14.47 22.72
C ALA A 85 13.22 -14.20 24.21
N ILE A 86 12.90 -13.01 24.73
CA ILE A 86 13.20 -12.60 26.11
C ILE A 86 11.88 -12.61 26.89
N ALA A 87 11.69 -13.65 27.71
CA ALA A 87 10.68 -13.84 28.74
C ALA A 87 9.72 -12.64 29.00
N GLY A 88 8.46 -12.80 28.59
CA GLY A 88 7.36 -11.87 28.87
C GLY A 88 6.92 -11.08 27.64
N ASN A 89 6.03 -11.66 26.84
CA ASN A 89 5.25 -10.92 25.85
C ASN A 89 4.51 -9.79 26.58
N ASP A 90 5.03 -8.56 26.53
CA ASP A 90 4.28 -7.40 26.97
C ASP A 90 3.05 -7.27 26.06
N ALA A 91 1.90 -7.70 26.56
CA ALA A 91 0.63 -7.72 25.86
C ALA A 91 0.28 -6.35 25.28
N GLU A 92 0.73 -5.27 25.94
CA GLU A 92 0.53 -3.90 25.48
C GLU A 92 1.34 -3.61 24.21
N VAL A 93 2.58 -4.11 24.11
CA VAL A 93 3.44 -3.94 22.92
C VAL A 93 2.85 -4.66 21.71
N ILE A 94 2.37 -5.89 21.88
CA ILE A 94 1.71 -6.66 20.80
C ILE A 94 0.44 -5.95 20.33
N LYS A 95 -0.39 -5.49 21.28
CA LYS A 95 -1.63 -4.76 20.98
C LYS A 95 -1.37 -3.46 20.25
N MET A 96 -0.41 -2.67 20.71
CA MET A 96 -0.04 -1.39 20.10
C MET A 96 0.48 -1.59 18.67
N LYS A 97 1.32 -2.60 18.45
CA LYS A 97 1.86 -2.90 17.12
C LYS A 97 0.81 -3.45 16.15
N LYS A 98 -0.12 -4.28 16.64
CA LYS A 98 -1.26 -4.71 15.85
C LYS A 98 -2.10 -3.51 15.40
N ALA A 99 -2.36 -2.56 16.29
CA ALA A 99 -3.09 -1.34 15.96
C ALA A 99 -2.36 -0.48 14.90
N GLU A 100 -1.03 -0.41 14.92
CA GLU A 100 -0.26 0.27 13.87
C GLU A 100 -0.40 -0.40 12.49
N TYR A 101 -0.36 -1.73 12.44
CA TYR A 101 -0.60 -2.47 11.19
C TYR A 101 -2.05 -2.36 10.72
N GLU A 102 -3.03 -2.36 11.62
CA GLU A 102 -4.45 -2.13 11.28
C GLU A 102 -4.69 -0.72 10.72
N ALA A 103 -4.09 0.31 11.33
CA ALA A 103 -4.14 1.67 10.80
C ALA A 103 -3.48 1.77 9.42
N LEU A 104 -2.37 1.05 9.20
CA LEU A 104 -1.72 0.97 7.90
C LEU A 104 -2.60 0.26 6.87
N LEU A 105 -3.29 -0.81 7.25
CA LEU A 105 -4.25 -1.52 6.41
C LEU A 105 -5.40 -0.60 5.96
N ASP A 106 -5.93 0.21 6.86
CA ASP A 106 -7.00 1.17 6.54
C ASP A 106 -6.52 2.26 5.58
N ARG A 107 -5.27 2.74 5.73
CA ARG A 107 -4.66 3.68 4.77
C ARG A 107 -4.50 3.06 3.38
N ILE A 108 -4.04 1.81 3.29
CA ILE A 108 -3.91 1.09 2.02
C ILE A 108 -5.28 1.00 1.32
N LYS A 109 -6.34 0.62 2.05
CA LYS A 109 -7.70 0.57 1.52
C LYS A 109 -8.25 1.94 1.11
N ALA A 110 -7.98 2.99 1.89
CA ALA A 110 -8.37 4.36 1.54
C ALA A 110 -7.70 4.83 0.25
N GLN A 111 -6.44 4.45 0.05
CA GLN A 111 -5.72 4.70 -1.20
C GLN A 111 -6.29 3.89 -2.36
N GLU A 112 -6.66 2.62 -2.16
CA GLU A 112 -7.37 1.82 -3.17
C GLU A 112 -8.66 2.49 -3.63
N ASN A 113 -9.42 3.05 -2.70
CA ASN A 113 -10.62 3.82 -3.03
C ASN A 113 -10.31 5.09 -3.84
N THR A 114 -9.11 5.66 -3.72
CA THR A 114 -8.67 6.78 -4.56
C THR A 114 -8.41 6.32 -5.99
N PHE A 115 -7.87 5.10 -6.19
CA PHE A 115 -7.64 4.54 -7.53
C PHE A 115 -8.93 4.31 -8.31
N THR A 116 -10.07 4.08 -7.66
CA THR A 116 -11.36 3.87 -8.36
C THR A 116 -11.82 5.11 -9.14
N LYS A 117 -11.36 6.31 -8.76
CA LYS A 117 -11.73 7.60 -9.38
C LYS A 117 -10.80 8.01 -10.51
N LEU A 118 -9.59 7.47 -10.57
CA LEU A 118 -8.59 7.80 -11.58
C LEU A 118 -8.94 7.36 -13.01
N PRO A 119 -9.64 6.23 -13.26
CA PRO A 119 -10.11 5.83 -14.58
C PRO A 119 -10.89 6.94 -15.32
N GLU A 120 -11.85 7.56 -14.64
CA GLU A 120 -12.71 8.60 -15.23
C GLU A 120 -11.90 9.88 -15.54
N MET A 121 -11.00 10.25 -14.62
CA MET A 121 -10.08 11.37 -14.83
C MET A 121 -9.12 11.13 -16.01
N ALA A 122 -8.62 9.90 -16.16
CA ALA A 122 -7.77 9.51 -17.28
C ALA A 122 -8.52 9.62 -18.62
N GLU A 123 -9.78 9.20 -18.65
CA GLU A 123 -10.62 9.31 -19.85
C GLU A 123 -10.87 10.78 -20.22
N ALA A 124 -11.19 11.62 -19.23
CA ALA A 124 -11.36 13.05 -19.43
C ALA A 124 -10.07 13.71 -19.95
N ALA A 125 -8.93 13.38 -19.34
CA ALA A 125 -7.61 13.86 -19.78
C ALA A 125 -7.31 13.49 -21.23
N VAL A 126 -7.58 12.25 -21.64
CA VAL A 126 -7.35 11.78 -23.02
C VAL A 126 -8.26 12.51 -24.02
N LYS A 127 -9.53 12.73 -23.67
CA LYS A 127 -10.48 13.46 -24.53
C LYS A 127 -10.12 14.94 -24.71
N ALA A 128 -9.48 15.54 -23.70
CA ALA A 128 -9.08 16.94 -23.73
C ALA A 128 -7.82 17.21 -24.56
N ILE A 129 -7.12 16.18 -25.04
CA ILE A 129 -5.88 16.35 -25.81
C ILE A 129 -6.20 16.93 -27.20
N PRO A 130 -5.68 18.13 -27.54
CA PRO A 130 -5.83 18.68 -28.88
C PRO A 130 -4.89 17.96 -29.86
N VAL A 131 -5.22 17.97 -31.16
CA VAL A 131 -4.33 17.48 -32.22
C VAL A 131 -3.11 18.40 -32.40
N GLY A 132 -1.93 17.82 -32.69
CA GLY A 132 -0.67 18.54 -32.97
C GLY A 132 0.45 18.32 -31.94
N LEU A 133 1.47 19.19 -31.92
CA LEU A 133 2.66 19.03 -31.04
C LEU A 133 2.33 18.96 -29.55
N LYS A 134 1.33 19.72 -29.08
CA LYS A 134 0.83 19.65 -27.70
C LYS A 134 0.22 18.28 -27.37
N ALA A 135 -0.29 17.56 -28.37
CA ALA A 135 -0.78 16.19 -28.20
C ALA A 135 0.34 15.24 -27.78
N ILE A 136 1.53 15.40 -28.38
CA ILE A 136 2.67 14.51 -28.15
C ILE A 136 3.15 14.64 -26.70
N SER A 137 3.29 15.87 -26.20
CA SER A 137 3.70 16.12 -24.81
C SER A 137 2.64 15.62 -23.81
N ALA A 138 1.36 15.91 -24.05
CA ALA A 138 0.27 15.48 -23.18
C ALA A 138 0.14 13.95 -23.15
N THR A 139 0.23 13.29 -24.31
CA THR A 139 0.18 11.82 -24.42
C THR A 139 1.35 11.16 -23.69
N LYS A 140 2.56 11.71 -23.81
CA LYS A 140 3.74 11.24 -23.06
C LYS A 140 3.54 11.40 -21.55
N ALA A 141 3.01 12.54 -21.11
CA ALA A 141 2.74 12.80 -19.69
C ALA A 141 1.71 11.81 -19.12
N ILE A 142 0.60 11.57 -19.83
CA ILE A 142 -0.41 10.58 -19.44
C ILE A 142 0.19 9.17 -19.39
N THR A 143 0.99 8.79 -20.39
CA THR A 143 1.62 7.46 -20.42
C THR A 143 2.60 7.25 -19.27
N SER A 144 3.45 8.25 -18.99
CA SER A 144 4.36 8.22 -17.84
C SER A 144 3.59 8.06 -16.52
N THR A 145 2.50 8.81 -16.37
CA THR A 145 1.65 8.80 -15.18
C THR A 145 0.95 7.44 -15.01
N LYS A 146 0.46 6.85 -16.10
CA LYS A 146 -0.15 5.52 -16.09
C LYS A 146 0.84 4.44 -15.60
N ASN A 147 2.07 4.46 -16.10
CA ASN A 147 3.09 3.49 -15.69
C ASN A 147 3.43 3.62 -14.19
N ALA A 148 3.45 4.85 -13.67
CA ALA A 148 3.66 5.10 -12.25
C ALA A 148 2.50 4.57 -11.40
N LEU A 149 1.26 4.80 -11.83
CA LEU A 149 0.08 4.25 -11.16
C LEU A 149 0.05 2.73 -11.16
N GLN A 150 0.37 2.08 -12.29
CA GLN A 150 0.43 0.63 -12.36
C GLN A 150 1.42 0.08 -11.34
N LEU A 151 2.62 0.65 -11.28
CA LEU A 151 3.61 0.27 -10.27
C LEU A 151 3.08 0.50 -8.85
N THR A 152 2.32 1.57 -8.63
CA THR A 152 1.72 1.88 -7.33
C THR A 152 0.74 0.80 -6.90
N VAL A 153 -0.14 0.36 -7.81
CA VAL A 153 -1.10 -0.72 -7.54
C VAL A 153 -0.39 -2.04 -7.25
N GLU A 154 0.61 -2.40 -8.05
CA GLU A 154 1.43 -3.61 -7.83
C GLU A 154 2.11 -3.61 -6.45
N GLU A 155 2.69 -2.46 -6.07
CA GLU A 155 3.37 -2.30 -4.78
C GLU A 155 2.37 -2.31 -3.61
N ASN A 156 1.16 -1.78 -3.77
CA ASN A 156 0.13 -1.83 -2.75
C ASN A 156 -0.42 -3.24 -2.52
N MET A 157 -0.60 -4.03 -3.58
CA MET A 157 -1.03 -5.43 -3.44
C MET A 157 -0.01 -6.26 -2.64
N ALA A 158 1.28 -6.10 -2.96
CA ALA A 158 2.35 -6.78 -2.22
C ALA A 158 2.35 -6.36 -0.75
N LEU A 159 2.15 -5.06 -0.48
CA LEU A 159 2.09 -4.53 0.87
C LEU A 159 0.84 -5.02 1.64
N LEU A 160 -0.33 -5.06 1.00
CA LEU A 160 -1.57 -5.56 1.59
C LEU A 160 -1.40 -7.01 2.07
N LYS A 161 -0.77 -7.87 1.27
CA LYS A 161 -0.44 -9.26 1.65
C LYS A 161 0.47 -9.29 2.88
N ALA A 162 1.52 -8.46 2.90
CA ALA A 162 2.48 -8.41 3.99
C ALA A 162 1.86 -7.91 5.31
N VAL A 163 1.13 -6.80 5.27
CA VAL A 163 0.45 -6.23 6.45
C VAL A 163 -0.58 -7.20 7.02
N THR A 164 -1.40 -7.82 6.16
CA THR A 164 -2.41 -8.81 6.58
C THR A 164 -1.76 -10.03 7.25
N LYS A 165 -0.62 -10.50 6.70
CA LYS A 165 0.17 -11.58 7.31
C LYS A 165 0.65 -11.19 8.71
N GLN A 166 1.21 -9.98 8.88
CA GLN A 166 1.68 -9.51 10.19
C GLN A 166 0.55 -9.40 11.23
N ILE A 167 -0.61 -8.85 10.86
CA ILE A 167 -1.80 -8.78 11.74
C ILE A 167 -2.23 -10.18 12.16
N THR A 168 -2.26 -11.13 11.22
CA THR A 168 -2.64 -12.52 11.50
C THR A 168 -1.67 -13.18 12.47
N THR A 169 -0.37 -13.02 12.27
CA THR A 169 0.68 -13.54 13.16
C THR A 169 0.53 -12.97 14.58
N LEU A 170 0.42 -11.65 14.70
CA LEU A 170 0.27 -10.98 16.00
C LEU A 170 -1.03 -11.39 16.72
N SER A 171 -2.08 -11.71 15.97
CA SER A 171 -3.36 -12.19 16.54
C SER A 171 -3.31 -13.64 17.02
N ALA A 172 -2.35 -14.43 16.52
CA ALA A 172 -2.16 -15.82 16.93
C ALA A 172 -1.13 -15.96 18.08
N SER A 173 -0.44 -14.88 18.47
CA SER A 173 0.54 -14.89 19.56
C SER A 173 -0.15 -15.12 20.92
N PRO A 174 0.33 -16.08 21.75
CA PRO A 174 -0.20 -16.25 23.09
C PRO A 174 0.09 -15.00 23.93
N VAL A 175 -0.99 -14.39 24.44
CA VAL A 175 -0.92 -13.33 25.44
C VAL A 175 -0.71 -14.03 26.78
N VAL A 176 0.47 -13.89 27.37
CA VAL A 176 0.69 -14.32 28.75
C VAL A 176 0.17 -13.19 29.62
N GLU A 177 -1.02 -13.36 30.21
CA GLU A 177 -1.45 -12.47 31.29
C GLU A 177 -0.46 -12.61 32.46
N PRO A 178 -0.04 -11.51 33.10
CA PRO A 178 0.76 -11.62 34.30
C PRO A 178 -0.05 -12.40 35.34
N SER A 179 0.44 -13.60 35.69
CA SER A 179 -0.22 -14.46 36.66
C SER A 179 -0.27 -13.72 38.01
N GLU A 180 -1.48 -13.38 38.47
CA GLU A 180 -1.74 -12.78 39.79
C GLU A 180 -1.54 -13.75 40.96
N ASP A 181 -0.90 -14.91 40.76
CA ASP A 181 -0.74 -15.93 41.81
C ASP A 181 0.74 -16.12 42.19
N ALA A 182 1.31 -15.06 42.74
CA ALA A 182 2.48 -15.15 43.60
C ALA A 182 2.05 -14.87 45.04
N THR A 183 1.23 -15.76 45.61
CA THR A 183 1.05 -15.81 47.07
C THR A 183 2.41 -16.19 47.68
N PRO A 184 3.07 -15.33 48.49
CA PRO A 184 4.30 -15.72 49.15
C PRO A 184 3.93 -16.65 50.30
N ALA A 185 4.19 -17.95 50.14
CA ALA A 185 4.12 -18.88 51.26
C ALA A 185 5.24 -18.52 52.25
N HIS A 186 4.85 -17.80 53.30
CA HIS A 186 5.61 -17.55 54.50
C HIS A 186 6.04 -18.89 55.11
N VAL A 187 7.34 -19.09 55.30
CA VAL A 187 7.90 -20.20 56.06
C VAL A 187 8.15 -19.67 57.47
N GLU A 188 7.36 -20.14 58.44
CA GLU A 188 7.73 -20.17 59.86
C GLU A 188 8.42 -21.50 60.18
#